data_AF-A0A1C5ICA6-F1
#
_entry.id   AF-A0A1C5ICA6-F1
#
_cell.length_a   1.000
_cell.length_b   1.000
_cell.length_c   1.000
_cell.angle_alpha   90.00
_cell.angle_beta   90.00
_cell.angle_gamma   90.00
#
_symmetry.space_group_name_H-M   'P 1'
#
loop_
_entity.id
_entity.type
_entity.pdbx_description
1 polymer ?
#
loop_
_entity_poly.entity_id
_entity_poly.type
_entity_poly.pdbx_seq_one_letter_code
_entity_poly.pdbx_strand_id
1 'polypeptide(L)' 'MELVESAGDAARPALNTLEEIAHLLGRMNSDERQELRDVLARLAAAEPARADFIRSLPSALGWDGAP' A
#
# COMPACT_ATOMS: atom_id res chain seq x y z
N MET A 1 -25.92 12.61 17.53
CA MET A 1 -25.41 13.14 16.25
C MET A 1 -23.90 13.37 16.29
N GLU A 2 -23.27 13.49 17.48
CA GLU A 2 -21.81 13.69 17.64
C GLU A 2 -20.90 12.51 17.22
N LEU A 3 -21.35 11.25 17.30
CA LEU A 3 -20.49 10.09 17.00
C LEU A 3 -20.11 9.96 15.51
N VAL A 4 -20.95 10.49 14.61
CA VAL A 4 -20.72 10.43 13.16
C VAL A 4 -19.73 11.51 12.72
N GLU A 5 -19.74 12.68 13.36
CA GLU A 5 -18.75 13.74 13.13
C GLU A 5 -17.36 13.32 13.60
N SER A 6 -17.25 12.69 14.78
CA SER A 6 -15.96 12.21 15.31
C SER A 6 -15.32 11.11 14.45
N ALA A 7 -16.13 10.18 13.91
CA ALA A 7 -15.63 9.17 12.98
C ALA A 7 -15.22 9.77 11.62
N GLY A 8 -15.93 10.79 11.14
CA GLY A 8 -15.57 11.54 9.93
C GLY A 8 -14.26 12.31 10.09
N ASP A 9 -14.00 12.84 11.28
CA ASP A 9 -12.77 13.59 11.60
C ASP A 9 -11.54 12.68 11.71
N ALA A 10 -11.68 11.47 12.25
CA ALA A 10 -10.60 10.47 12.27
C ALA A 10 -10.36 9.78 10.91
N ALA A 11 -11.40 9.69 10.06
CA ALA A 11 -11.27 9.14 8.72
C ALA A 11 -10.47 10.05 7.77
N ARG A 12 -10.50 11.37 7.99
CA ARG A 12 -9.85 12.35 7.10
C ARG A 12 -8.31 12.26 7.12
N PRO A 13 -7.64 12.17 8.28
CA PRO A 13 -6.20 11.91 8.35
C PRO A 13 -5.81 10.58 7.72
N ALA A 14 -6.58 9.52 7.95
CA ALA A 14 -6.30 8.20 7.39
C ALA A 14 -6.35 8.22 5.86
N LEU A 15 -7.35 8.89 5.27
CA LEU A 15 -7.44 9.07 3.82
C LEU A 15 -6.27 9.89 3.27
N ASN A 16 -5.90 11.00 3.92
CA ASN A 16 -4.75 11.80 3.51
C ASN A 16 -3.45 10.98 3.53
N THR A 17 -3.24 10.14 4.56
CA THR A 17 -2.08 9.25 4.63
C THR A 17 -2.09 8.22 3.49
N LEU A 18 -3.25 7.64 3.16
CA LEU A 18 -3.37 6.71 2.04
C LEU A 18 -3.10 7.39 0.69
N GLU A 19 -3.57 8.63 0.49
CA GLU A 19 -3.28 9.44 -0.70
C GLU A 19 -1.79 9.77 -0.82
N GLU A 20 -1.14 10.13 0.29
CA GLU A 20 0.30 10.40 0.31
C GLU A 20 1.11 9.14 -0.02
N ILE A 21 0.76 8.00 0.58
CA ILE A 21 1.36 6.70 0.27
C ILE A 21 1.20 6.41 -1.24
N ALA A 22 -0.01 6.48 -1.78
CA ALA A 22 -0.25 6.26 -3.20
C ALA A 22 0.55 7.22 -4.11
N HIS A 23 0.65 8.49 -3.72
CA HIS A 23 1.44 9.49 -4.44
C HIS A 23 2.94 9.15 -4.45
N LEU A 24 3.52 8.82 -3.29
CA LEU A 24 4.93 8.45 -3.18
C LEU A 24 5.26 7.25 -4.06
N LEU A 25 4.37 6.26 -4.08
CA LEU A 25 4.60 5.02 -4.79
C LEU A 25 4.36 5.17 -6.29
N GLY A 26 3.45 6.06 -6.70
CA GLY A 26 3.29 6.47 -8.10
C GLY A 26 4.52 7.15 -8.70
N ARG A 27 5.36 7.80 -7.87
CA ARG A 27 6.61 8.46 -8.32
C ARG A 27 7.81 7.51 -8.45
N MET A 28 7.68 6.27 -8.00
CA MET A 28 8.78 5.31 -8.10
C MET A 28 9.10 4.99 -9.56
N ASN A 29 10.38 4.98 -9.89
CA ASN A 29 10.88 4.49 -11.17
C ASN A 29 10.86 2.95 -11.23
N SER A 30 11.17 2.38 -12.39
CA SER A 30 11.09 0.92 -12.60
C SER A 30 12.03 0.12 -11.71
N ASP A 31 13.23 0.64 -11.42
CA ASP A 31 14.22 -0.03 -10.56
C ASP A 31 13.74 -0.05 -9.10
N GLU A 32 13.24 1.09 -8.61
CA GLU A 32 12.68 1.22 -7.26
C GLU A 32 11.46 0.29 -7.10
N ARG A 33 10.60 0.18 -8.12
CA ARG A 33 9.45 -0.73 -8.11
C ARG A 33 9.88 -2.19 -8.07
N GLN A 34 10.95 -2.54 -8.78
CA GLN A 34 11.50 -3.89 -8.76
C GLN A 34 12.11 -4.21 -7.40
N GLU A 35 12.85 -3.27 -6.79
CA GLU A 35 13.41 -3.44 -5.45
C GLU A 35 12.29 -3.68 -4.41
N LEU A 36 11.20 -2.91 -4.48
CA LEU A 36 10.05 -3.11 -3.61
C LEU A 36 9.41 -4.49 -3.79
N ARG A 37 9.26 -4.97 -5.04
CA ARG A 37 8.77 -6.33 -5.32
C ARG A 37 9.66 -7.40 -4.69
N ASP A 38 10.98 -7.24 -4.74
CA ASP A 38 11.94 -8.18 -4.16
C ASP A 38 11.89 -8.17 -2.63
N VAL A 39 11.66 -7.01 -2.00
CA VAL A 39 11.42 -6.91 -0.56
C VAL A 39 10.11 -7.62 -0.17
N LEU A 40 9.03 -7.38 -0.89
CA LEU A 40 7.73 -8.02 -0.62
C LEU A 40 7.81 -9.56 -0.80
N ALA A 41 8.56 -10.04 -1.81
CA ALA A 41 8.78 -11.47 -2.01
C ALA A 41 9.54 -12.11 -0.83
N ARG A 42 10.59 -11.45 -0.33
CA ARG A 42 11.33 -11.88 0.86
C ARG A 42 10.45 -11.87 2.11
N LEU A 43 9.63 -10.84 2.29
CA LEU A 43 8.69 -10.75 3.40
C LEU A 43 7.63 -11.86 3.36
N ALA A 44 7.09 -12.17 2.18
CA ALA A 44 6.14 -13.27 2.01
C ALA A 44 6.77 -14.64 2.32
N ALA A 45 8.06 -14.83 2.04
CA ALA A 45 8.79 -16.03 2.42
C ALA A 45 9.05 -16.11 3.94
N ALA A 46 9.32 -14.98 4.58
CA ALA A 46 9.53 -14.88 6.03
C ALA A 46 8.23 -15.01 6.84
N GLU A 47 7.09 -14.61 6.26
CA GLU A 47 5.77 -14.66 6.90
C GLU A 47 4.76 -15.51 6.09
N PRO A 48 4.85 -16.86 6.14
CA PRO A 48 4.00 -17.74 5.35
C PRO A 48 2.50 -17.54 5.59
N ALA A 49 2.11 -17.21 6.83
CA ALA A 49 0.72 -16.98 7.22
C ALA A 49 0.09 -15.74 6.55
N ARG A 50 0.91 -14.79 6.09
CA ARG A 50 0.47 -13.55 5.43
C ARG A 50 0.91 -13.48 3.97
N ALA A 51 1.54 -14.53 3.45
CA ALA A 51 2.21 -14.50 2.16
C ALA A 51 1.27 -14.10 1.02
N ASP A 52 0.03 -14.59 1.01
CA ASP A 52 -0.94 -14.26 -0.04
C ASP A 52 -1.41 -12.80 0.04
N PHE A 53 -1.59 -12.28 1.25
CA PHE A 53 -1.87 -10.86 1.46
C PHE A 53 -0.71 -10.00 0.94
N ILE A 54 0.53 -10.32 1.34
CA ILE A 54 1.73 -9.58 0.92
C ILE A 54 1.91 -9.59 -0.60
N ARG A 55 1.70 -10.76 -1.24
CA ARG A 55 1.77 -10.89 -2.71
C ARG A 55 0.68 -10.12 -3.44
N SER A 56 -0.46 -9.86 -2.79
CA SER A 56 -1.56 -9.09 -3.38
C SER A 56 -1.33 -7.56 -3.35
N LEU A 57 -0.41 -7.07 -2.52
CA LEU A 57 -0.19 -5.64 -2.30
C LEU A 57 0.15 -4.86 -3.58
N PRO A 58 1.05 -5.33 -4.49
CA PRO A 58 1.33 -4.59 -5.72
C PRO A 58 0.09 -4.35 -6.58
N SER A 59 -0.78 -5.36 -6.69
CA SER A 59 -2.04 -5.26 -7.44
C SER A 59 -3.07 -4.40 -6.72
N ALA A 60 -3.21 -4.57 -5.40
CA ALA A 60 -4.14 -3.78 -4.59
C ALA A 60 -3.81 -2.28 -4.61
N LEU A 61 -2.54 -1.95 -4.82
CA LEU A 61 -2.05 -0.59 -4.89
C LEU A 61 -1.96 -0.05 -6.33
N GLY A 62 -2.22 -0.91 -7.34
CA GLY A 62 -2.26 -0.53 -8.75
C GLY A 62 -0.89 -0.30 -9.39
N TRP A 63 0.18 -0.94 -8.88
CA TRP A 63 1.55 -0.79 -9.41
C TRP A 63 2.06 -2.06 -10.08
N ASP A 64 1.22 -3.08 -10.22
CA ASP A 64 1.58 -4.31 -10.90
C ASP A 64 1.71 -4.14 -12.43
N GLY A 65 1.16 -3.06 -13.00
CA GLY A 65 1.06 -2.85 -14.46
C GLY A 65 1.37 -1.45 -15.00
N ALA A 66 2.37 -0.71 -14.48
CA ALA A 66 2.92 0.38 -15.30
C ALA A 66 3.87 -0.20 -16.36
N PRO A 67 3.82 0.28 -17.61
CA PRO A 67 4.76 -0.10 -18.66
C PRO A 67 6.22 0.22 -18.29
#